data_AF-A0A532DGN4-F1
#
_entry.id   AF-A0A532DGN4-F1
#
_cell.length_a   1.000
_cell.length_b   1.000
_cell.length_c   1.000
_cell.angle_alpha   90.00
_cell.angle_beta   90.00
_cell.angle_gamma   90.00
#
_symmetry.space_group_name_H-M   'P 1'
#
loop_
_entity.id
_entity.type
_entity.pdbx_description
1 polymer ?
#
loop_
_entity_poly.entity_id
_entity_poly.type
_entity_poly.pdbx_seq_one_letter_code
_entity_poly.pdbx_strand_id
1 'polypeptide(L)'
;MPAPYELFIGFRYLRAKRRQRTISLNTFVSVAGITLGVAALIGTLGIMTGFKEDLQAKILGTTAHIVVNDRTKDNMADYDTVVAKVEQV
;
A
#
# COMPACT_ATOMS: atom_id res chain seq x y z
N MET A 1 21.56 24.06 -6.60
CA MET A 1 20.97 24.91 -5.54
C MET A 1 21.70 24.57 -4.25
N PRO A 2 22.41 25.51 -3.60
CA PRO A 2 23.11 25.22 -2.36
C PRO A 2 22.08 24.76 -1.33
N ALA A 3 22.41 23.70 -0.57
CA ALA A 3 21.52 23.19 0.47
C ALA A 3 21.04 24.36 1.35
N PRO A 4 19.73 24.46 1.66
CA PRO A 4 19.18 25.53 2.47
C PRO A 4 19.99 25.68 3.76
N TYR A 5 20.45 26.90 4.04
CA TYR A 5 21.16 27.26 5.28
C TYR A 5 20.41 26.79 6.54
N GLU A 6 19.08 26.75 6.48
CA GLU A 6 18.18 26.29 7.53
C GLU A 6 18.35 24.80 7.86
N LEU A 7 18.52 23.93 6.86
CA LEU A 7 18.76 22.49 7.06
C LEU A 7 20.11 22.24 7.73
N PHE A 8 21.14 23.03 7.38
CA PHE A 8 22.45 22.95 8.02
C PHE A 8 22.39 23.33 9.50
N ILE A 9 21.60 24.35 9.85
CA ILE A 9 21.36 24.73 11.25
C ILE A 9 20.55 23.67 11.98
N GLY A 10 19.45 23.18 11.39
CA GLY A 10 18.61 22.14 11.99
C GLY A 10 19.41 20.88 12.33
N PHE A 11 20.22 20.39 11.38
CA PHE A 11 21.05 19.21 11.61
C PHE A 11 22.17 19.47 12.62
N ARG A 12 22.76 20.68 12.63
CA ARG A 12 23.72 21.09 13.68
C ARG A 12 23.07 21.05 15.05
N TYR A 13 21.83 21.51 15.20
CA TYR A 13 21.10 21.50 16.47
C TYR A 13 20.72 20.09 16.92
N LEU A 14 20.28 19.22 15.99
CA LEU A 14 20.06 17.80 16.27
C LEU A 14 21.33 17.08 16.69
N ARG A 15 22.48 17.44 16.10
CA ARG A 15 23.81 16.89 16.42
C ARG A 15 24.55 17.67 17.51
N ALA A 16 23.96 18.73 18.08
CA ALA A 16 24.66 19.64 18.97
C ALA A 16 24.91 18.95 20.32
N LYS A 17 26.15 18.47 20.46
CA LYS A 17 26.80 17.90 21.63
C LYS A 17 26.84 18.90 22.81
N ARG A 18 25.70 19.28 23.38
CA ARG A 18 25.67 20.05 24.63
C ARG A 18 25.99 19.11 25.79
N ARG A 19 27.24 19.17 26.26
CA ARG A 19 27.85 18.93 27.60
C ARG A 19 27.22 17.96 28.64
N GLN A 20 25.95 17.56 28.54
CA GLN A 20 25.26 16.60 29.40
C GLN A 20 24.97 15.30 28.63
N ARG A 21 25.68 14.22 28.98
CA ARG A 21 25.57 12.88 28.36
C ARG A 21 24.14 12.31 28.36
N THR A 22 23.33 12.70 29.34
CA THR A 22 21.92 12.29 29.49
C THR A 22 21.01 12.87 28.39
N ILE A 23 21.21 14.13 27.97
CA ILE A 23 20.38 14.75 26.92
C ILE A 23 20.63 14.08 25.57
N SER A 24 21.89 13.78 25.22
CA SER A 24 22.21 13.11 23.97
C SER A 24 21.66 11.69 23.87
N LEU A 25 21.56 10.98 25.01
CA LEU A 25 21.00 9.63 25.05
C LEU A 25 19.48 9.63 24.80
N ASN A 26 18.74 10.55 25.43
CA ASN A 26 17.29 10.64 25.25
C ASN A 26 16.91 10.97 23.79
N THR A 27 17.62 11.92 23.16
CA THR A 27 17.39 12.27 21.76
C THR A 27 17.63 11.07 20.83
N PHE A 28 18.69 10.29 21.08
CA PHE A 28 18.98 9.09 20.29
C PHE A 28 17.88 8.03 20.41
N VAL A 29 17.47 7.72 21.64
CA VAL A 29 16.42 6.71 21.90
C VAL A 29 15.07 7.16 21.33
N SER A 30 14.74 8.46 21.45
CA SER A 30 13.50 9.02 20.90
C SER A 30 13.46 8.94 19.38
N VAL A 31 14.53 9.35 18.69
CA VAL A 31 14.61 9.25 17.23
C VAL A 31 14.54 7.79 16.78
N ALA A 32 15.30 6.90 17.41
CA ALA A 32 15.28 5.47 17.10
C ALA A 32 13.88 4.85 17.29
N GLY A 33 13.20 5.18 18.40
CA GLY A 33 11.85 4.69 18.68
C GLY A 33 10.83 5.16 17.65
N ILE A 34 10.85 6.45 17.27
CA ILE A 34 9.96 6.98 16.23
C ILE A 34 10.23 6.31 14.89
N THR A 35 11.50 6.16 14.50
CA THR A 35 11.87 5.49 13.25
C THR A 35 11.36 4.05 13.22
N LEU A 36 11.57 3.28 14.29
CA LEU A 36 11.09 1.90 14.38
C LEU A 36 9.55 1.83 14.36
N GLY A 37 8.86 2.72 15.07
CA GLY A 37 7.41 2.76 15.11
C GLY A 37 6.79 3.09 13.75
N VAL A 38 7.31 4.13 13.07
CA VAL A 38 6.83 4.51 11.73
C VAL A 38 7.15 3.41 10.71
N ALA A 39 8.33 2.80 10.78
CA ALA A 39 8.70 1.69 9.90
C ALA A 39 7.75 0.49 10.07
N ALA A 40 7.39 0.16 11.30
CA ALA A 40 6.42 -0.90 11.59
C ALA A 40 5.04 -0.57 11.02
N LEU A 41 4.53 0.66 11.22
CA LEU A 41 3.23 1.09 10.70
C LEU A 41 3.18 1.06 9.17
N ILE A 42 4.22 1.56 8.50
CA ILE A 42 4.30 1.51 7.03
C ILE A 42 4.36 0.06 6.56
N GLY A 43 5.13 -0.80 7.24
CA GLY A 43 5.24 -2.21 6.92
C GLY A 43 3.90 -2.94 7.02
N THR A 44 3.15 -2.76 8.11
CA THR A 44 1.85 -3.42 8.29
C THR A 44 0.81 -2.93 7.29
N LEU A 45 0.78 -1.63 6.98
CA LEU A 45 -0.06 -1.08 5.93
C LEU A 45 0.28 -1.67 4.56
N GLY A 46 1.57 -1.83 4.25
CA GLY A 46 2.02 -2.47 3.02
C GLY A 46 1.54 -3.92 2.91
N ILE A 47 1.66 -4.69 3.99
CA ILE A 47 1.19 -6.09 4.04
C ILE A 47 -0.31 -6.16 3.80
N MET A 48 -1.12 -5.35 4.51
CA MET A 48 -2.57 -5.34 4.34
C MET A 48 -2.98 -4.94 2.92
N THR A 49 -2.30 -3.95 2.35
CA THR A 49 -2.60 -3.45 1.00
C THR A 49 -2.29 -4.52 -0.06
N GLY A 50 -1.10 -5.12 -0.02
CA GLY A 50 -0.73 -6.18 -0.96
C GLY A 50 -1.60 -7.43 -0.81
N PHE A 51 -1.96 -7.80 0.42
CA PHE A 51 -2.85 -8.93 0.67
C PHE A 51 -4.27 -8.68 0.17
N LYS A 52 -4.80 -7.46 0.34
CA LYS A 52 -6.10 -7.06 -0.20
C LYS A 52 -6.12 -7.19 -1.72
N GLU A 53 -5.05 -6.77 -2.39
CA GLU A 53 -4.92 -6.87 -3.84
C GLU A 53 -4.85 -8.33 -4.32
N ASP A 54 -4.07 -9.19 -3.66
CA ASP A 54 -4.01 -10.63 -3.99
C ASP A 54 -5.36 -11.33 -3.76
N LEU A 55 -6.03 -11.03 -2.65
CA LEU A 55 -7.37 -11.59 -2.39
C LEU A 55 -8.40 -11.08 -3.39
N GLN A 56 -8.39 -9.79 -3.71
CA GLN A 56 -9.26 -9.23 -4.73
C GLN A 56 -8.99 -9.88 -6.09
N ALA A 57 -7.73 -10.07 -6.47
CA ALA A 57 -7.34 -10.73 -7.70
C ALA A 57 -7.75 -12.22 -7.72
N LYS A 58 -7.62 -12.96 -6.62
CA LYS A 58 -8.13 -14.33 -6.50
C LYS A 58 -9.64 -14.39 -6.67
N ILE A 59 -10.38 -13.51 -5.98
CA ILE A 59 -11.86 -13.49 -6.00
C ILE A 59 -12.38 -13.11 -7.39
N LEU A 60 -11.83 -12.05 -8.01
CA LEU A 60 -12.19 -11.67 -9.37
C LEU A 60 -11.65 -12.66 -10.41
N GLY A 61 -10.49 -13.27 -10.20
CA GLY A 61 -9.97 -14.31 -11.09
C GLY A 61 -10.83 -15.57 -11.11
N THR A 62 -11.49 -15.90 -9.99
CA THR A 62 -12.50 -16.97 -9.93
C THR A 62 -13.89 -16.55 -10.41
N THR A 63 -14.14 -15.26 -10.61
CA THR A 63 -15.41 -14.73 -11.12
C THR A 63 -15.22 -14.38 -12.60
N ALA A 64 -15.61 -15.29 -13.49
CA ALA A 64 -15.48 -15.21 -14.95
C ALA A 64 -15.34 -13.77 -15.49
N HIS A 65 -14.26 -13.50 -16.23
CA HIS A 65 -13.98 -12.18 -16.84
C HIS A 65 -15.13 -11.63 -17.70
N ILE A 66 -16.10 -12.45 -18.10
CA ILE A 66 -17.34 -12.05 -18.74
C ILE A 66 -18.49 -12.82 -18.04
N VAL A 67 -19.35 -12.09 -17.32
CA VAL A 67 -20.60 -12.63 -16.77
C VAL A 67 -21.75 -12.18 -17.67
N VAL A 68 -22.18 -13.05 -18.58
CA VAL A 68 -23.37 -12.83 -19.41
C VAL A 68 -24.59 -13.27 -18.61
N ASN A 69 -25.34 -12.32 -18.08
CA ASN A 69 -26.62 -12.57 -17.40
C ASN A 69 -27.77 -12.29 -18.38
N ASP A 70 -28.61 -13.28 -18.61
CA ASP A 70 -29.90 -13.07 -19.28
C ASP A 70 -30.82 -12.24 -18.37
N ARG A 71 -31.55 -11.28 -18.95
CA ARG A 71 -32.49 -10.42 -18.21
C ARG A 71 -33.78 -11.16 -17.84
N THR A 72 -34.05 -12.30 -18.47
CA THR A 72 -35.27 -13.08 -18.26
C THR A 72 -34.93 -14.32 -17.43
N LYS A 73 -35.64 -14.51 -16.31
CA LYS A 73 -35.50 -15.63 -15.36
C LYS A 73 -35.91 -17.01 -15.92
N ASP A 74 -35.99 -17.16 -17.23
CA ASP A 74 -36.30 -18.43 -17.85
C ASP A 74 -35.04 -18.98 -18.52
N ASN A 75 -34.85 -20.29 -18.42
CA ASN A 75 -33.63 -20.99 -18.79
C ASN A 75 -33.10 -20.49 -20.15
N MET A 76 -31.79 -20.21 -20.22
CA MET A 76 -31.15 -19.59 -21.38
C MET A 76 -31.25 -20.52 -22.60
N ALA A 77 -32.34 -20.38 -23.35
CA ALA A 77 -32.74 -21.27 -24.42
C ALA A 77 -32.03 -20.94 -25.74
N ASP A 78 -30.72 -20.65 -25.69
CA ASP A 78 -29.85 -20.57 -26.88
C ASP A 78 -28.38 -20.26 -26.49
N TYR A 79 -27.77 -21.08 -25.62
CA TYR A 79 -26.39 -20.84 -25.17
C TYR A 79 -25.37 -20.81 -26.31
N ASP A 80 -25.50 -21.69 -27.32
CA ASP A 80 -24.53 -21.83 -28.41
C ASP A 80 -24.43 -20.58 -29.31
N THR A 81 -25.55 -19.89 -29.56
CA THR A 81 -25.55 -18.70 -30.42
C THR A 81 -24.97 -17.47 -29.72
N VAL A 82 -25.08 -17.41 -28.39
CA VAL A 82 -24.49 -16.34 -27.56
C VAL A 82 -22.98 -16.50 -27.46
N VAL A 83 -22.47 -17.74 -27.33
CA VAL A 83 -21.02 -18.02 -27.28
C VAL A 83 -20.34 -17.61 -28.59
N ALA A 84 -20.90 -17.99 -29.74
CA ALA A 84 -20.35 -17.65 -31.06
C ALA A 84 -20.26 -16.13 -31.31
N LYS A 85 -21.14 -15.35 -30.69
CA LYS A 85 -21.18 -13.88 -30.83
C LYS A 85 -20.18 -13.17 -29.92
N VAL A 86 -19.80 -13.79 -28.81
CA VAL A 86 -18.77 -13.31 -27.88
C VAL A 86 -17.36 -13.65 -28.41
N GLU A 87 -17.19 -14.76 -29.11
CA GLU A 87 -15.90 -15.14 -29.74
C GLU A 87 -15.49 -14.23 -30.93
N GLN A 88 -16.43 -13.51 -31.54
CA GLN A 88 -16.17 -12.63 -32.68
C GLN A 88 -15.77 -11.19 -32.30
N VAL A 89 -15.73 -10.84 -31.00
CA VAL A 89 -15.41 -9.49 -30.49
C VAL A 89 -14.11 -9.54 -29.70
#